data_AF-A0A2G1YSP2-F1
#
_entry.id   AF-A0A2G1YSP2-F1
#
_cell.length_a   1.000
_cell.length_b   1.000
_cell.length_c   1.000
_cell.angle_alpha   90.00
_cell.angle_beta   90.00
_cell.angle_gamma   90.00
#
_symmetry.space_group_name_H-M   'P 1'
#
loop_
_entity.id
_entity.type
_entity.pdbx_description
1 polymer ?
#
loop_
_entity_poly.entity_id
_entity_poly.type
_entity_poly.pdbx_seq_one_letter_code
_entity_poly.pdbx_strand_id
1 'polypeptide(L)'
;MLKFMSSAMFIKTVIAFVVTAGFAGGVVYYGIGTPQSAVKPQPTTNPQAANTTQPVKTEAETKSVVAVIKPTPEPISEPAMETISEPISEPPAEPTTGLAQIMPMLMLQAEKINTVEIKDQAYLDVVSFSVSQRQYKFADGAMLKISQTELRDTARSQIAIALAMDDRAVEAFDVIDTVEIDALRDVMRLQVIEALIVPEQLPAGLLRK
;
A
#
# COMPACT_ATOMS: atom_id res chain seq x y z
N MET A 1 30.46 28.64 -54.39
CA MET A 1 30.25 27.28 -53.85
C MET A 1 30.51 27.35 -52.35
N LEU A 2 29.44 27.59 -51.58
CA LEU A 2 29.45 28.00 -50.17
C LEU A 2 29.45 26.73 -49.31
N LYS A 3 30.53 26.49 -48.55
CA LYS A 3 30.68 25.29 -47.71
C LYS A 3 30.18 25.62 -46.30
N PHE A 4 29.09 24.97 -45.91
CA PHE A 4 28.38 25.18 -44.65
C PHE A 4 29.28 24.88 -43.43
N MET A 5 29.53 25.94 -42.66
CA MET A 5 29.78 25.90 -41.22
C MET A 5 28.43 25.80 -40.48
N SER A 6 28.47 25.26 -39.27
CA SER A 6 27.47 25.40 -38.20
C SER A 6 26.44 24.27 -38.07
N SER A 7 26.69 23.35 -37.14
CA SER A 7 25.66 22.48 -36.55
C SER A 7 25.84 22.27 -35.03
N ALA A 8 26.66 23.08 -34.37
CA ALA A 8 26.98 22.93 -32.95
C ALA A 8 26.40 24.02 -32.04
N MET A 9 25.57 24.94 -32.57
CA MET A 9 25.18 26.14 -31.81
C MET A 9 23.75 26.63 -32.12
N PHE A 10 22.79 25.73 -32.34
CA PHE A 10 21.39 26.12 -32.62
C PHE A 10 20.30 25.41 -31.78
N ILE A 11 20.66 24.58 -30.80
CA ILE A 11 19.71 23.94 -29.87
C ILE A 11 19.98 24.39 -28.42
N LYS A 12 20.25 25.69 -28.22
CA LYS A 12 20.40 26.26 -26.87
C LYS A 12 19.52 27.49 -26.60
N THR A 13 18.59 27.85 -27.50
CA THR A 13 17.95 29.19 -27.43
C THR A 13 16.47 29.23 -27.81
N VAL A 14 15.65 28.24 -27.45
CA VAL A 14 14.18 28.36 -27.37
C VAL A 14 13.75 27.21 -26.43
N ILE A 15 13.43 27.39 -25.15
CA ILE A 15 12.14 27.84 -24.62
C ILE A 15 12.44 28.39 -23.21
N ALA A 16 12.65 29.70 -23.14
CA ALA A 16 12.58 30.48 -21.92
C ALA A 16 11.61 31.62 -22.22
N PHE A 17 10.31 31.43 -21.96
CA PHE A 17 9.30 32.50 -21.83
C PHE A 17 7.90 31.90 -21.58
N VAL A 18 7.61 31.46 -20.35
CA VAL A 18 6.27 31.60 -19.75
C VAL A 18 6.44 31.74 -18.23
N VAL A 19 6.81 32.94 -17.80
CA VAL A 19 6.51 33.43 -16.47
C VAL A 19 5.41 34.47 -16.66
N THR A 20 4.34 34.35 -15.88
CA THR A 20 3.46 35.42 -15.33
C THR A 20 1.97 35.08 -15.45
N ALA A 21 1.29 35.26 -14.31
CA ALA A 21 -0.14 35.49 -14.08
C ALA A 21 -0.97 34.29 -13.60
N GLY A 22 -1.34 34.33 -12.31
CA GLY A 22 -2.35 33.43 -11.75
C GLY A 22 -2.51 33.39 -10.23
N PHE A 23 -2.07 34.38 -9.46
CA PHE A 23 -2.56 34.54 -8.08
C PHE A 23 -3.94 35.18 -8.12
N ALA A 24 -5.01 34.37 -8.11
CA ALA A 24 -6.36 34.85 -7.89
C ALA A 24 -7.27 33.74 -7.32
N GLY A 25 -7.57 33.86 -6.02
CA GLY A 25 -8.90 33.54 -5.49
C GLY A 25 -9.24 32.07 -5.24
N GLY A 26 -8.79 31.54 -4.11
CA GLY A 26 -9.45 30.43 -3.42
C GLY A 26 -9.67 30.81 -1.96
N VAL A 27 -10.81 31.43 -1.66
CA VAL A 27 -11.22 31.73 -0.28
C VAL A 27 -11.56 30.43 0.44
N VAL A 28 -10.94 30.19 1.59
CA VAL A 28 -11.34 29.14 2.53
C VAL A 28 -12.64 29.59 3.18
N TYR A 29 -13.75 28.91 2.88
CA TYR A 29 -15.03 29.14 3.54
C TYR A 29 -15.00 28.47 4.92
N TYR A 30 -14.60 29.23 5.94
CA TYR A 30 -14.95 28.89 7.32
C TYR A 30 -16.44 29.22 7.51
N GLY A 31 -17.27 28.18 7.55
CA GLY A 31 -18.66 28.31 7.94
C GLY A 31 -18.78 28.72 9.40
N ILE A 32 -18.84 30.02 9.65
CA ILE A 32 -19.31 30.60 10.91
C ILE A 32 -20.23 31.81 10.64
N GLY A 33 -21.44 31.71 11.18
CA GLY A 33 -22.38 32.81 11.44
C GLY A 33 -23.47 32.94 10.38
N THR A 34 -24.76 33.07 10.72
CA THR A 34 -25.35 33.90 11.79
C THR A 34 -26.89 33.65 11.83
N PRO A 35 -27.72 34.44 12.54
CA PRO A 35 -28.01 34.51 13.98
C PRO A 35 -29.51 34.19 14.28
N GLN A 36 -29.98 34.45 15.52
CA GLN A 36 -31.36 34.33 16.08
C GLN A 36 -31.72 32.95 16.67
N SER A 37 -32.23 32.80 17.90
CA SER A 37 -32.91 33.73 18.81
C SER A 37 -32.55 33.47 20.28
N ALA A 38 -32.70 34.53 21.07
CA ALA A 38 -32.42 34.61 22.50
C ALA A 38 -33.25 33.67 23.38
N VAL A 39 -32.59 33.02 24.35
CA VAL A 39 -33.19 32.65 25.66
C VAL A 39 -32.19 33.04 26.76
N LYS A 40 -32.70 33.73 27.78
CA LYS A 40 -31.99 34.37 28.92
C LYS A 40 -31.37 33.34 29.92
N PRO A 41 -30.51 33.78 30.88
CA PRO A 41 -29.47 32.97 31.53
C PRO A 41 -29.76 32.45 32.96
N GLN A 42 -28.97 31.42 33.33
CA GLN A 42 -28.48 30.99 34.68
C GLN A 42 -29.46 30.36 35.70
N PRO A 43 -29.00 29.60 36.74
CA PRO A 43 -27.62 29.20 37.12
C PRO A 43 -27.38 27.73 37.49
N THR A 44 -26.09 27.41 37.66
CA THR A 44 -25.46 26.19 38.20
C THR A 44 -25.96 25.72 39.58
N THR A 45 -26.14 24.41 39.75
CA THR A 45 -25.91 23.68 41.03
C THR A 45 -25.50 22.22 40.74
N ASN A 46 -24.32 21.84 41.21
CA ASN A 46 -23.83 20.47 41.45
C ASN A 46 -24.21 20.11 42.93
N PRO A 47 -24.01 18.90 43.52
CA PRO A 47 -23.75 17.53 43.03
C PRO A 47 -24.67 16.47 43.77
N GLN A 48 -24.28 15.17 43.81
CA GLN A 48 -24.78 14.08 44.71
C GLN A 48 -26.06 13.34 44.23
N ALA A 49 -26.28 12.02 44.37
CA ALA A 49 -25.72 10.95 45.20
C ALA A 49 -26.06 9.58 44.53
N ALA A 50 -25.15 8.59 44.48
CA ALA A 50 -25.01 7.47 45.44
C ALA A 50 -25.75 6.16 45.06
N ASN A 51 -24.97 5.11 44.79
CA ASN A 51 -24.90 3.83 45.56
C ASN A 51 -24.15 2.77 44.71
N THR A 52 -22.94 2.30 45.07
CA THR A 52 -22.58 1.35 46.16
C THR A 52 -23.28 0.00 45.91
N THR A 53 -22.63 -1.16 45.70
CA THR A 53 -21.64 -1.84 46.55
C THR A 53 -21.13 -3.11 45.81
N GLN A 54 -19.86 -3.50 46.02
CA GLN A 54 -19.35 -4.86 45.76
C GLN A 54 -20.04 -5.90 46.69
N PRO A 55 -19.83 -7.23 46.51
CA PRO A 55 -18.69 -7.82 47.20
C PRO A 55 -17.91 -8.88 46.39
N VAL A 56 -16.62 -8.90 46.69
CA VAL A 56 -15.68 -10.02 46.53
C VAL A 56 -16.20 -11.25 47.30
N LYS A 57 -16.05 -12.45 46.73
CA LYS A 57 -15.91 -13.68 47.52
C LYS A 57 -14.85 -14.61 46.95
N THR A 58 -13.86 -14.84 47.79
CA THR A 58 -12.77 -15.82 47.76
C THR A 58 -13.27 -17.21 48.15
N GLU A 59 -12.79 -18.27 47.49
CA GLU A 59 -12.43 -19.60 48.06
C GLU A 59 -11.73 -20.40 46.95
N ALA A 60 -10.42 -20.67 47.06
CA ALA A 60 -9.81 -21.85 47.70
C ALA A 60 -10.09 -23.14 46.89
N GLU A 61 -9.13 -23.66 46.14
CA GLU A 61 -8.10 -24.62 46.58
C GLU A 61 -8.43 -26.01 46.00
N THR A 62 -7.64 -26.51 45.05
CA THR A 62 -7.14 -27.89 45.12
C THR A 62 -5.96 -28.12 44.17
N LYS A 63 -4.81 -28.44 44.77
CA LYS A 63 -3.72 -29.21 44.16
C LYS A 63 -4.26 -30.55 43.66
N SER A 64 -3.85 -31.02 42.48
CA SER A 64 -3.35 -32.40 42.33
C SER A 64 -2.72 -32.66 40.95
N VAL A 65 -1.40 -32.86 40.98
CA VAL A 65 -0.69 -33.99 40.36
C VAL A 65 -0.77 -34.19 38.83
N VAL A 66 0.31 -33.73 38.17
CA VAL A 66 1.20 -34.49 37.26
C VAL A 66 0.59 -35.64 36.45
N ALA A 67 0.60 -35.49 35.12
CA ALA A 67 0.90 -36.60 34.20
C ALA A 67 1.58 -36.08 32.92
N VAL A 68 2.91 -36.13 32.95
CA VAL A 68 3.80 -36.14 31.79
C VAL A 68 3.50 -37.39 30.96
N ILE A 69 3.11 -37.24 29.69
CA ILE A 69 3.25 -38.33 28.71
C ILE A 69 3.50 -37.76 27.29
N LYS A 70 4.77 -37.64 26.94
CA LYS A 70 5.35 -37.93 25.61
C LYS A 70 6.79 -38.41 25.93
N PRO A 71 7.43 -39.32 25.17
CA PRO A 71 7.14 -39.72 23.79
C PRO A 71 7.24 -41.24 23.52
N THR A 72 6.61 -41.73 22.45
CA THR A 72 7.07 -42.95 21.77
C THR A 72 6.94 -42.77 20.26
N PRO A 73 8.00 -43.04 19.48
CA PRO A 73 7.99 -43.04 18.03
C PRO A 73 7.61 -44.43 17.50
N GLU A 74 6.84 -44.49 16.42
CA GLU A 74 6.81 -45.67 15.55
C GLU A 74 7.15 -45.25 14.11
N PRO A 75 7.99 -46.04 13.41
CA PRO A 75 8.47 -45.73 12.08
C PRO A 75 7.49 -46.28 11.04
N ILE A 76 7.05 -45.43 10.11
CA ILE A 76 6.40 -45.93 8.89
C ILE A 76 7.14 -45.31 7.71
N SER A 77 7.72 -46.23 6.96
CA SER A 77 8.55 -46.06 5.77
C SER A 77 7.82 -45.31 4.66
N GLU A 78 8.63 -44.58 3.89
CA GLU A 78 8.37 -44.03 2.56
C GLU A 78 7.70 -45.05 1.62
N PRO A 79 7.02 -44.56 0.58
CA PRO A 79 7.75 -44.55 -0.68
C PRO A 79 7.67 -43.21 -1.42
N ALA A 80 8.82 -42.89 -2.01
CA ALA A 80 9.04 -41.83 -2.97
C ALA A 80 8.00 -41.79 -4.11
N MET A 81 7.55 -40.59 -4.45
CA MET A 81 7.27 -40.22 -5.83
C MET A 81 7.77 -38.80 -6.09
N GLU A 82 8.87 -38.76 -6.83
CA GLU A 82 9.17 -37.82 -7.92
C GLU A 82 8.93 -36.34 -7.67
N THR A 83 9.98 -35.73 -7.15
CA THR A 83 10.60 -34.52 -7.70
C THR A 83 10.30 -34.32 -9.19
N ILE A 84 9.36 -33.42 -9.50
CA ILE A 84 9.39 -32.67 -10.76
C ILE A 84 9.87 -31.28 -10.40
N SER A 85 11.19 -31.14 -10.45
CA SER A 85 11.88 -29.86 -10.53
C SER A 85 11.70 -29.32 -11.94
N GLU A 86 10.68 -28.49 -12.18
CA GLU A 86 10.77 -27.52 -13.26
C GLU A 86 11.27 -26.20 -12.66
N PRO A 87 12.52 -25.80 -12.91
CA PRO A 87 12.89 -24.41 -12.74
C PRO A 87 12.29 -23.66 -13.94
N ILE A 88 11.05 -23.18 -13.81
CA ILE A 88 10.58 -22.09 -14.66
C ILE A 88 11.41 -20.88 -14.27
N SER A 89 12.55 -20.76 -14.95
CA SER A 89 13.38 -19.57 -14.97
C SER A 89 12.63 -18.57 -15.83
N GLU A 90 11.60 -17.94 -15.25
CA GLU A 90 11.03 -16.74 -15.84
C GLU A 90 12.10 -15.65 -15.76
N PRO A 91 12.50 -15.04 -16.89
CA PRO A 91 13.56 -14.05 -16.87
C PRO A 91 13.09 -12.86 -16.03
N PRO A 92 13.83 -12.47 -14.98
CA PRO A 92 13.48 -11.27 -14.22
C PRO A 92 13.43 -10.11 -15.21
N ALA A 93 12.34 -9.37 -15.22
CA ALA A 93 12.23 -8.12 -15.96
C ALA A 93 13.42 -7.24 -15.57
N GLU A 94 14.45 -7.23 -16.42
CA GLU A 94 15.65 -6.42 -16.23
C GLU A 94 15.16 -4.97 -16.05
N PRO A 95 15.55 -4.29 -14.97
CA PRO A 95 15.16 -2.92 -14.79
C PRO A 95 15.65 -2.15 -16.02
N THR A 96 14.72 -1.48 -16.73
CA THR A 96 15.11 -0.59 -17.81
C THR A 96 16.19 0.34 -17.24
N THR A 97 17.34 0.41 -17.89
CA THR A 97 18.61 0.84 -17.26
C THR A 97 18.52 2.19 -16.53
N GLY A 98 17.57 3.06 -16.92
CA GLY A 98 17.26 4.29 -16.20
C GLY A 98 16.50 4.13 -14.88
N LEU A 99 15.54 3.19 -14.77
CA LEU A 99 14.73 3.03 -13.55
C LEU A 99 15.55 2.47 -12.38
N ALA A 100 16.41 1.49 -12.61
CA ALA A 100 17.31 0.99 -11.56
C ALA A 100 18.22 2.10 -10.98
N GLN A 101 18.53 3.11 -11.78
CA GLN A 101 19.33 4.26 -11.34
C GLN A 101 18.48 5.29 -10.59
N ILE A 102 17.23 5.52 -11.01
CA ILE A 102 16.36 6.56 -10.46
C ILE A 102 15.67 6.11 -9.17
N MET A 103 15.22 4.85 -9.07
CA MET A 103 14.44 4.37 -7.92
C MET A 103 15.17 4.53 -6.58
N PRO A 104 16.47 4.16 -6.43
CA PRO A 104 17.19 4.40 -5.19
C PRO A 104 17.27 5.90 -4.84
N MET A 105 17.37 6.77 -5.84
CA MET A 105 17.38 8.22 -5.62
C MET A 105 16.03 8.70 -5.08
N LEU A 106 14.91 8.24 -5.65
CA LEU A 106 13.57 8.58 -5.15
C LEU A 106 13.36 8.12 -3.71
N MET A 107 13.76 6.89 -3.38
CA MET A 107 13.68 6.38 -2.01
C MET A 107 14.52 7.20 -1.03
N LEU A 108 15.73 7.65 -1.43
CA LEU A 108 16.57 8.53 -0.63
C LEU A 108 15.96 9.92 -0.44
N GLN A 109 15.18 10.43 -1.40
CA GLN A 109 14.49 11.72 -1.23
C GLN A 109 13.27 11.58 -0.31
N ALA A 110 12.51 10.48 -0.43
CA ALA A 110 11.39 10.21 0.48
C ALA A 110 11.88 10.14 1.94
N GLU A 111 13.00 9.46 2.20
CA GLU A 111 13.57 9.34 3.56
C GLU A 111 13.94 10.70 4.18
N LYS A 112 14.28 11.71 3.37
CA LYS A 112 14.64 13.06 3.86
C LYS A 112 13.43 13.89 4.31
N ILE A 113 12.21 13.41 4.08
CA ILE A 113 10.99 14.10 4.50
C ILE A 113 10.83 13.91 6.01
N ASN A 114 10.83 15.01 6.76
CA ASN A 114 10.77 14.96 8.22
C ASN A 114 9.35 14.64 8.76
N THR A 115 8.31 15.03 8.02
CA THR A 115 6.92 14.79 8.40
C THR A 115 6.53 13.37 8.05
N VAL A 116 6.16 12.56 9.04
CA VAL A 116 5.90 11.11 8.88
C VAL A 116 4.79 10.84 7.87
N GLU A 117 3.70 11.59 7.93
CA GLU A 117 2.54 11.41 7.05
C GLU A 117 2.90 11.69 5.58
N ILE A 118 3.69 12.74 5.34
CA ILE A 118 4.15 13.10 3.99
C ILE A 118 5.19 12.09 3.50
N LYS A 119 6.05 11.60 4.39
CA LYS A 119 7.05 10.57 4.08
C LYS A 119 6.39 9.26 3.66
N ASP A 120 5.41 8.79 4.44
CA ASP A 120 4.66 7.58 4.14
C ASP A 120 3.91 7.71 2.80
N GLN A 121 3.30 8.87 2.54
CA GLN A 121 2.67 9.14 1.25
C GLN A 121 3.69 9.12 0.10
N ALA A 122 4.87 9.72 0.29
CA ALA A 122 5.91 9.69 -0.73
C ALA A 122 6.38 8.26 -1.04
N TYR A 123 6.50 7.39 -0.02
CA TYR A 123 6.79 5.97 -0.26
C TYR A 123 5.66 5.26 -0.99
N LEU A 124 4.40 5.54 -0.67
CA LEU A 124 3.25 5.00 -1.41
C LEU A 124 3.27 5.43 -2.88
N ASP A 125 3.67 6.67 -3.17
CA ASP A 125 3.82 7.15 -4.56
C ASP A 125 4.95 6.40 -5.28
N VAL A 126 6.07 6.10 -4.60
CA VAL A 126 7.15 5.25 -5.15
C VAL A 126 6.65 3.82 -5.41
N VAL A 127 5.81 3.25 -4.53
CA VAL A 127 5.17 1.94 -4.76
C VAL A 127 4.35 1.99 -6.04
N SER A 128 3.39 2.92 -6.13
CA SER A 128 2.50 3.07 -7.29
C SER A 128 3.28 3.22 -8.59
N PHE A 129 4.31 4.08 -8.60
CA PHE A 129 5.19 4.25 -9.75
C PHE A 129 5.95 2.95 -10.09
N SER A 130 6.54 2.28 -9.10
CA SER A 130 7.30 1.03 -9.32
C SER A 130 6.42 -0.09 -9.87
N VAL A 131 5.21 -0.23 -9.33
CA VAL A 131 4.19 -1.18 -9.80
C VAL A 131 3.81 -0.89 -11.26
N SER A 132 3.59 0.38 -11.62
CA SER A 132 3.28 0.76 -13.01
C SER A 132 4.37 0.39 -14.02
N GLN A 133 5.61 0.26 -13.56
CA GLN A 133 6.77 -0.13 -14.37
C GLN A 133 7.09 -1.63 -14.28
N ARG A 134 6.22 -2.43 -13.63
CA ARG A 134 6.43 -3.86 -13.34
C ARG A 134 7.71 -4.14 -12.53
N GLN A 135 8.12 -3.18 -11.72
CA GLN A 135 9.33 -3.23 -10.90
C GLN A 135 8.99 -3.57 -9.44
N TYR A 136 8.47 -4.78 -9.24
CA TYR A 136 7.91 -5.22 -7.95
C TYR A 136 8.92 -5.20 -6.79
N LYS A 137 10.20 -5.51 -7.06
CA LYS A 137 11.26 -5.47 -6.03
C LYS A 137 11.43 -4.08 -5.39
N PHE A 138 11.30 -3.01 -6.17
CA PHE A 138 11.39 -1.65 -5.65
C PHE A 138 10.09 -1.25 -4.94
N ALA A 139 8.94 -1.72 -5.43
CA ALA A 139 7.66 -1.54 -4.76
C ALA A 139 7.67 -2.15 -3.36
N ASP A 140 8.11 -3.40 -3.21
CA ASP A 140 8.22 -4.06 -1.90
C ASP A 140 9.16 -3.30 -0.97
N GLY A 141 10.32 -2.88 -1.48
CA GLY A 141 11.29 -2.10 -0.72
C GLY A 141 10.73 -0.77 -0.21
N ALA A 142 9.91 -0.07 -1.01
CA ALA A 142 9.26 1.18 -0.60
C ALA A 142 8.10 0.93 0.37
N MET A 143 7.28 -0.10 0.13
CA MET A 143 6.18 -0.48 1.01
C MET A 143 6.65 -0.76 2.44
N LEU A 144 7.78 -1.48 2.61
CA LEU A 144 8.35 -1.79 3.91
C LEU A 144 8.82 -0.56 4.70
N LYS A 145 8.95 0.60 4.05
CA LYS A 145 9.33 1.87 4.70
C LYS A 145 8.14 2.69 5.19
N ILE A 146 6.92 2.33 4.79
CA ILE A 146 5.70 3.02 5.21
C ILE A 146 5.39 2.65 6.66
N SER A 147 5.21 3.65 7.52
CA SER A 147 5.00 3.48 8.95
C SER A 147 3.55 3.20 9.30
N GLN A 148 2.61 3.84 8.61
CA GLN A 148 1.17 3.63 8.80
C GLN A 148 0.71 2.30 8.19
N THR A 149 -0.01 1.51 8.99
CA THR A 149 -0.51 0.19 8.59
C THR A 149 -1.50 0.26 7.45
N GLU A 150 -2.40 1.25 7.48
CA GLU A 150 -3.43 1.46 6.47
C GLU A 150 -2.81 1.75 5.09
N LEU A 151 -1.74 2.54 5.06
CA LEU A 151 -1.01 2.86 3.83
C LEU A 151 -0.16 1.69 3.35
N ARG A 152 0.41 0.87 4.24
CA ARG A 152 1.06 -0.40 3.85
C ARG A 152 0.08 -1.36 3.21
N ASP A 153 -1.09 -1.55 3.79
CA ASP A 153 -2.11 -2.42 3.20
C ASP A 153 -2.65 -1.87 1.88
N THR A 154 -2.74 -0.54 1.73
CA THR A 154 -3.02 0.11 0.44
C THR A 154 -1.93 -0.21 -0.59
N ALA A 155 -0.65 -0.15 -0.22
CA ALA A 155 0.46 -0.54 -1.08
C ALA A 155 0.41 -2.03 -1.45
N ARG A 156 0.14 -2.93 -0.49
CA ARG A 156 -0.06 -4.37 -0.74
C ARG A 156 -1.16 -4.62 -1.76
N SER A 157 -2.29 -3.90 -1.65
CA SER A 157 -3.39 -3.98 -2.61
C SER A 157 -2.93 -3.62 -4.03
N GLN A 158 -2.22 -2.50 -4.18
CA GLN A 158 -1.71 -2.07 -5.48
C GLN A 158 -0.73 -3.08 -6.09
N ILE A 159 0.18 -3.62 -5.28
CA ILE A 159 1.15 -4.63 -5.71
C ILE A 159 0.42 -5.92 -6.14
N ALA A 160 -0.48 -6.43 -5.31
CA ALA A 160 -1.22 -7.67 -5.60
C ALA A 160 -2.09 -7.56 -6.85
N ILE A 161 -2.79 -6.44 -7.05
CA ILE A 161 -3.61 -6.22 -8.23
C ILE A 161 -2.73 -6.24 -9.49
N ALA A 162 -1.59 -5.56 -9.48
CA ALA A 162 -0.71 -5.54 -10.63
C ALA A 162 -0.04 -6.90 -10.90
N LEU A 163 0.33 -7.64 -9.86
CA LEU A 163 0.78 -9.03 -9.99
C LEU A 163 -0.29 -9.90 -10.67
N ALA A 164 -1.56 -9.75 -10.27
CA ALA A 164 -2.67 -10.45 -10.90
C ALA A 164 -2.87 -10.05 -12.36
N MET A 165 -2.76 -8.76 -12.70
CA MET A 165 -2.82 -8.30 -14.10
C MET A 165 -1.68 -8.87 -14.96
N ASP A 166 -0.58 -9.28 -14.33
CA ASP A 166 0.57 -9.90 -14.98
C ASP A 166 0.50 -11.44 -15.00
N ASP A 167 -0.69 -12.02 -14.74
CA ASP A 167 -0.94 -13.47 -14.63
C ASP A 167 -0.15 -14.17 -13.50
N ARG A 168 0.36 -13.40 -12.53
CA ARG A 168 1.12 -13.90 -11.37
C ARG A 168 0.21 -14.13 -10.18
N ALA A 169 -0.82 -14.95 -10.37
CA ALA A 169 -1.89 -15.16 -9.40
C ALA A 169 -1.41 -15.62 -8.02
N VAL A 170 -0.48 -16.59 -7.98
CA VAL A 170 0.02 -17.16 -6.71
C VAL A 170 0.68 -16.07 -5.87
N GLU A 171 1.58 -15.30 -6.48
CA GLU A 171 2.28 -14.21 -5.79
C GLU A 171 1.33 -13.08 -5.37
N ALA A 172 0.31 -12.79 -6.19
CA ALA A 172 -0.70 -11.81 -5.83
C ALA A 172 -1.42 -12.20 -4.54
N PHE A 173 -1.85 -13.47 -4.41
CA PHE A 173 -2.49 -13.95 -3.19
C PHE A 173 -1.54 -14.03 -2.00
N ASP A 174 -0.28 -14.38 -2.21
CA ASP A 174 0.75 -14.36 -1.14
C ASP A 174 0.89 -12.96 -0.53
N VAL A 175 0.90 -11.90 -1.36
CA VAL A 175 0.93 -10.52 -0.88
C VAL A 175 -0.30 -10.20 -0.03
N ILE A 176 -1.50 -10.61 -0.48
CA ILE A 176 -2.75 -10.40 0.28
C ILE A 176 -2.78 -11.17 1.59
N ASP A 177 -2.13 -12.33 1.65
CA ASP A 177 -2.04 -13.12 2.87
C ASP A 177 -1.17 -12.46 3.95
N THR A 178 -0.40 -11.43 3.60
CA THR A 178 0.36 -10.60 4.55
C THR A 178 -0.34 -9.31 4.99
N VAL A 179 -1.57 -9.06 4.52
CA VAL A 179 -2.36 -7.89 4.93
C VAL A 179 -2.51 -7.87 6.44
N GLU A 180 -2.28 -6.70 7.04
CA GLU A 180 -2.25 -6.53 8.49
C GLU A 180 -3.65 -6.28 9.07
N ILE A 181 -4.54 -5.66 8.30
CA ILE A 181 -5.93 -5.42 8.67
C ILE A 181 -6.80 -6.54 8.12
N ASP A 182 -7.16 -7.51 8.98
CA ASP A 182 -7.94 -8.70 8.58
C ASP A 182 -9.26 -8.36 7.88
N ALA A 183 -9.93 -7.28 8.30
CA ALA A 183 -11.18 -6.85 7.69
C ALA A 183 -11.05 -6.41 6.21
N LEU A 184 -9.84 -6.03 5.76
CA LEU A 184 -9.57 -5.64 4.38
C LEU A 184 -9.17 -6.83 3.50
N ARG A 185 -8.68 -7.92 4.09
CA ARG A 185 -8.12 -9.07 3.39
C ARG A 185 -9.09 -9.66 2.37
N ASP A 186 -10.34 -9.92 2.77
CA ASP A 186 -11.34 -10.54 1.88
C ASP A 186 -11.76 -9.62 0.75
N VAL A 187 -11.89 -8.32 1.02
CA VAL A 187 -12.21 -7.31 0.01
C VAL A 187 -11.07 -7.23 -1.02
N MET A 188 -9.82 -7.25 -0.56
CA MET A 188 -8.66 -7.22 -1.45
C MET A 188 -8.51 -8.52 -2.26
N ARG A 189 -8.80 -9.69 -1.68
CA ARG A 189 -8.86 -10.96 -2.43
C ARG A 189 -9.86 -10.89 -3.58
N LEU A 190 -11.04 -10.30 -3.36
CA LEU A 190 -12.02 -10.12 -4.41
C LEU A 190 -11.48 -9.24 -5.55
N GLN A 191 -10.82 -8.14 -5.23
CA GLN A 191 -10.21 -7.25 -6.23
C GLN A 191 -9.12 -7.96 -7.05
N VAL A 192 -8.32 -8.82 -6.41
CA VAL A 192 -7.31 -9.64 -7.10
C VAL A 192 -7.98 -10.65 -8.03
N ILE A 193 -9.06 -11.31 -7.60
CA ILE A 193 -9.86 -12.20 -8.47
C ILE A 193 -10.40 -11.43 -9.67
N GLU A 194 -10.95 -10.23 -9.44
CA GLU A 194 -11.44 -9.36 -10.51
C GLU A 194 -10.33 -9.01 -11.51
N ALA A 195 -9.13 -8.68 -11.01
CA ALA A 195 -7.96 -8.38 -11.84
C ALA A 195 -7.53 -9.57 -12.72
N LEU A 196 -7.61 -10.81 -12.20
CA LEU A 196 -7.27 -12.03 -12.94
C LEU A 196 -8.28 -12.37 -14.04
N ILE A 197 -9.55 -12.00 -13.87
CA ILE A 197 -10.60 -12.29 -14.85
C ILE A 197 -10.83 -11.16 -15.84
N VAL A 198 -10.14 -10.01 -15.70
CA VAL A 198 -10.30 -8.90 -16.63
C VAL A 198 -10.03 -9.44 -18.04
N PRO A 199 -10.98 -9.32 -18.98
CA PRO A 199 -10.76 -9.76 -20.35
C PRO A 199 -9.72 -8.84 -20.99
N GLU A 200 -8.44 -9.19 -20.89
CA GLU A 200 -7.43 -8.62 -21.76
C GLU A 200 -7.84 -8.95 -23.20
N GLN A 201 -8.25 -7.91 -23.92
CA GLN A 201 -8.65 -7.93 -25.33
C GLN A 201 -10.06 -8.46 -25.59
N LEU A 202 -11.06 -7.59 -25.40
CA LEU A 202 -12.18 -7.60 -26.34
C LEU A 202 -11.62 -7.35 -27.74
N PRO A 203 -11.76 -8.28 -28.70
CA PRO A 203 -11.26 -8.07 -30.05
C PRO A 203 -11.89 -6.80 -30.63
N ALA A 204 -11.11 -6.04 -31.42
CA ALA A 204 -11.50 -4.75 -32.02
C ALA A 204 -12.81 -4.78 -32.85
N GLY A 205 -13.44 -5.94 -33.02
CA GLY A 205 -14.74 -6.13 -33.65
C GLY A 205 -15.98 -6.01 -32.74
N LEU A 206 -15.83 -5.86 -31.42
CA LEU A 206 -16.97 -5.70 -30.49
C LEU A 206 -17.30 -4.25 -30.13
N LEU A 207 -16.48 -3.28 -30.55
CA LEU A 207 -16.84 -1.86 -30.56
C LEU A 207 -17.67 -1.58 -31.82
N ARG A 208 -18.94 -1.96 -31.80
CA ARG A 208 -19.89 -1.62 -32.88
C ARG A 208 -20.02 -0.09 -32.98
N LYS A 209 -19.83 0.40 -34.20
CA LYS A 209 -20.06 1.79 -34.66
C LYS A 209 -21.39 2.37 -34.21
#